data_AF-A0A645HRB1-F1
#
_entry.id   AF-A0A645HRB1-F1
#
_cell.length_a   1.000
_cell.length_b   1.000
_cell.length_c   1.000
_cell.angle_alpha   90.00
_cell.angle_beta   90.00
_cell.angle_gamma   90.00
#
_symmetry.space_group_name_H-M   'P 1'
#
loop_
_entity.id
_entity.type
_entity.pdbx_description
1 polymer ?
#
loop_
_entity_poly.entity_id
_entity_poly.type
_entity_poly.pdbx_seq_one_letter_code
_entity_poly.pdbx_strand_id
1 'polypeptide(L)'
;MKYRTAAFYEENKVTVLQGTRATSIDREGKTVCLDGETTLSYDKLLLATGSSPFVPPIKGLGEVKNWFTFLTLDEARRLQTHLKKESRVLILGAGLIGLKCAEGILDKVQSVSVVDLAPRVLMSVLDEASSIQVRVHLQEQGLRFYLGDSIQECTAMKPCFRAELSSVSTFWSLQ
;
A
#
# COMPACT_ATOMS: atom_id res chain seq x y z
N MET A 1 8.16 14.90 -6.67
CA MET A 1 9.45 14.49 -7.29
C MET A 1 9.27 14.59 -8.79
N LYS A 2 10.13 15.31 -9.51
CA LYS A 2 10.07 15.37 -10.97
C LYS A 2 11.00 14.28 -11.52
N TYR A 3 10.47 13.33 -12.29
CA TYR A 3 11.26 12.24 -12.88
C TYR A 3 12.11 12.70 -14.08
N ARG A 4 11.69 13.78 -14.76
CA ARG A 4 12.40 14.43 -15.87
C ARG A 4 12.42 15.94 -15.65
N THR A 5 13.40 16.62 -16.27
CA THR A 5 13.50 18.08 -16.25
C THR A 5 12.35 18.71 -17.05
N ALA A 6 12.08 20.00 -16.82
CA ALA A 6 11.09 20.73 -17.62
C ALA A 6 11.47 20.76 -19.11
N ALA A 7 12.76 21.02 -19.39
CA ALA A 7 13.33 21.04 -20.74
C ALA A 7 13.02 19.76 -21.55
N PHE A 8 13.07 18.58 -20.92
CA PHE A 8 12.73 17.33 -21.60
C PHE A 8 11.33 17.35 -22.22
N TYR A 9 10.34 17.88 -21.50
CA TYR A 9 8.97 17.92 -22.00
C TYR A 9 8.80 18.98 -23.10
N GLU A 10 9.44 20.13 -22.96
CA GLU A 10 9.42 21.21 -23.96
C GLU A 10 10.07 20.76 -25.28
N GLU A 11 11.27 20.18 -25.22
CA GLU A 11 12.01 19.65 -26.38
C GLU A 11 11.23 18.56 -27.12
N ASN A 12 10.47 17.75 -26.38
CA ASN A 12 9.63 16.69 -26.95
C ASN A 12 8.19 17.14 -27.28
N LYS A 13 7.89 18.45 -27.16
CA LYS A 13 6.57 19.04 -27.46
C LYS A 13 5.44 18.39 -26.66
N VAL A 14 5.69 18.08 -25.39
CA VAL A 14 4.72 17.48 -24.47
C VAL A 14 4.19 18.54 -23.51
N THR A 15 2.88 18.81 -23.57
CA THR A 15 2.19 19.60 -22.56
C THR A 15 1.90 18.76 -21.33
N VAL A 16 2.40 19.16 -20.16
CA VAL A 16 2.21 18.43 -18.89
C VAL A 16 1.25 19.19 -17.99
N LEU A 17 0.14 18.56 -17.64
CA LEU A 17 -0.84 19.08 -16.67
C LEU A 17 -0.67 18.35 -15.34
N GLN A 18 0.08 18.94 -14.41
CA GLN A 18 0.30 18.38 -13.07
C GLN A 18 -0.73 18.90 -12.09
N GLY A 19 -1.07 18.08 -11.08
CA GLY A 19 -2.09 18.46 -10.10
C GLY A 19 -3.51 18.50 -10.68
N THR A 20 -3.69 18.00 -11.91
CA THR A 20 -4.96 17.94 -12.62
C THR A 20 -5.41 16.49 -12.72
N ARG A 21 -6.65 16.21 -12.34
CA ARG A 21 -7.29 14.90 -12.39
C ARG A 21 -8.28 14.84 -13.54
N ALA A 22 -8.11 13.87 -14.43
CA ALA A 22 -9.20 13.47 -15.34
C ALA A 22 -10.32 12.79 -14.53
N THR A 23 -11.56 13.30 -14.66
CA THR A 23 -12.73 12.86 -13.87
C THR A 23 -13.69 11.99 -14.67
N SER A 24 -13.83 12.25 -15.98
CA SER A 24 -14.65 11.44 -16.87
C SER A 24 -14.16 11.51 -18.32
N ILE A 25 -14.62 10.57 -19.14
CA ILE A 25 -14.30 10.48 -20.57
C ILE A 25 -15.61 10.41 -21.34
N ASP A 26 -15.83 11.35 -22.25
CA ASP A 26 -16.83 11.22 -23.31
C ASP A 26 -16.15 10.63 -24.56
N ARG A 27 -16.52 9.41 -24.89
CA ARG A 27 -15.93 8.66 -26.01
C ARG A 27 -16.55 9.05 -27.35
N GLU A 28 -17.80 9.49 -27.36
CA GLU A 28 -18.51 9.89 -28.57
C GLU A 28 -18.07 11.29 -28.99
N GLY A 29 -18.08 12.24 -28.05
CA GLY A 29 -17.55 13.60 -28.26
C GLY A 29 -16.02 13.67 -28.29
N LYS A 30 -15.32 12.58 -27.96
CA LYS A 30 -13.86 12.49 -27.84
C LYS A 30 -13.27 13.57 -26.94
N THR A 31 -13.79 13.66 -25.72
CA THR A 31 -13.30 14.60 -24.72
C THR A 31 -13.00 13.94 -23.37
N VAL A 32 -12.11 14.58 -22.60
CA VAL A 32 -11.81 14.25 -21.21
C VAL A 32 -12.16 15.45 -20.35
N CYS A 33 -12.96 15.24 -19.31
CA CYS A 33 -13.24 16.24 -18.31
C CYS A 33 -12.15 16.22 -17.23
N LEU A 34 -11.69 17.40 -16.84
CA LEU A 34 -10.70 17.60 -15.79
C LEU A 34 -11.37 18.09 -14.50
N ASP A 35 -10.66 18.01 -13.38
CA ASP A 35 -11.06 18.70 -12.15
C ASP A 35 -11.00 20.22 -12.37
N GLY A 36 -12.11 20.90 -12.04
CA GLY A 36 -12.30 22.32 -12.37
C GLY A 36 -13.06 22.58 -13.69
N GLU A 37 -13.86 21.62 -14.16
CA GLU A 37 -14.82 21.77 -15.28
C GLU A 37 -14.20 22.15 -16.64
N THR A 38 -12.89 22.00 -16.77
CA THR A 38 -12.19 22.17 -18.05
C THR A 38 -12.28 20.88 -18.85
N THR A 39 -12.58 21.00 -20.15
CA THR A 39 -12.70 19.87 -21.07
C THR A 39 -11.60 19.92 -22.12
N LEU A 40 -10.95 18.78 -22.37
CA LEU A 40 -9.95 18.63 -23.44
C LEU A 40 -10.43 17.68 -24.52
N SER A 41 -10.35 18.08 -25.78
CA SER A 41 -10.58 17.20 -26.93
C SER A 41 -9.36 16.35 -27.24
N TYR A 42 -9.57 15.18 -27.83
CA TYR A 42 -8.49 14.29 -28.26
C TYR A 42 -8.80 13.58 -29.59
N ASP A 43 -7.76 13.27 -30.36
CA ASP A 43 -7.86 12.34 -31.50
C ASP A 43 -7.68 10.89 -31.05
N LYS A 44 -6.75 10.68 -30.12
CA LYS A 44 -6.42 9.40 -29.48
C LYS A 44 -6.23 9.60 -27.98
N LEU A 45 -6.71 8.64 -27.20
CA LEU A 45 -6.62 8.65 -25.75
C LEU A 45 -5.89 7.39 -25.25
N LEU A 46 -4.80 7.58 -24.51
CA LEU A 46 -4.10 6.51 -23.80
C LEU A 46 -4.49 6.56 -22.31
N LEU A 47 -5.06 5.46 -21.81
CA LEU A 47 -5.34 5.30 -20.39
C LEU A 47 -4.10 4.75 -19.68
N ALA A 48 -3.41 5.62 -18.95
CA ALA A 48 -2.22 5.30 -18.17
C ALA A 48 -2.43 5.63 -16.68
N THR A 49 -3.63 5.35 -16.15
CA THR A 49 -4.06 5.75 -14.79
C THR A 49 -3.48 4.88 -13.67
N GLY A 50 -2.70 3.85 -13.99
CA GLY A 50 -2.10 2.95 -13.01
C GLY A 50 -3.13 2.09 -12.27
N SER A 51 -2.87 1.80 -11.00
CA SER A 51 -3.70 0.98 -10.12
C SER A 51 -3.94 1.66 -8.77
N SER A 52 -4.88 1.13 -7.99
CA SER A 52 -5.13 1.52 -6.61
C SER A 52 -4.90 0.34 -5.66
N PRO A 53 -4.55 0.60 -4.37
CA PRO A 53 -4.43 -0.46 -3.38
C PRO A 53 -5.79 -1.16 -3.17
N PHE A 54 -5.77 -2.48 -3.11
CA PHE A 54 -6.93 -3.25 -2.68
C PHE A 54 -6.99 -3.30 -1.16
N VAL A 55 -8.10 -2.82 -0.58
CA VAL A 55 -8.38 -2.90 0.86
C VAL A 55 -9.55 -3.87 1.04
N PRO A 56 -9.34 -5.06 1.63
CA PRO A 56 -10.43 -6.00 1.84
C PRO A 56 -11.43 -5.44 2.86
N PRO A 57 -12.72 -5.83 2.78
CA PRO A 57 -13.71 -5.42 3.76
C PRO A 57 -13.39 -6.06 5.13
N ILE A 58 -12.83 -5.27 6.03
CA ILE A 58 -12.49 -5.68 7.40
C ILE A 58 -13.39 -4.93 8.37
N LYS A 59 -14.09 -5.67 9.25
CA LYS A 59 -14.99 -5.07 10.24
C LYS A 59 -14.21 -4.12 11.16
N GLY A 60 -14.74 -2.93 11.41
CA GLY A 60 -14.13 -1.94 12.31
C GLY A 60 -12.86 -1.24 11.80
N LEU A 61 -12.33 -1.58 10.61
CA LEU A 61 -11.15 -0.90 10.04
C LEU A 61 -11.37 0.61 9.85
N GLY A 62 -12.59 1.03 9.50
CA GLY A 62 -12.94 2.45 9.32
C GLY A 62 -12.85 3.29 10.60
N GLU A 63 -12.89 2.65 11.78
CA GLU A 63 -12.76 3.32 13.08
C GLU A 63 -11.30 3.45 13.54
N VAL A 64 -10.41 2.68 12.91
CA VAL A 64 -8.96 2.76 13.15
C VAL A 64 -8.44 4.06 12.55
N LYS A 65 -7.75 4.87 13.35
CA LYS A 65 -7.16 6.13 12.86
C LYS A 65 -5.81 5.95 12.17
N ASN A 66 -5.03 4.96 12.64
CA ASN A 66 -3.64 4.75 12.27
C ASN A 66 -3.47 3.55 11.34
N TRP A 67 -4.24 3.49 10.26
CA TRP A 67 -4.01 2.55 9.16
C TRP A 67 -3.60 3.29 7.89
N PHE A 68 -2.82 2.62 7.05
CA PHE A 68 -2.18 3.20 5.87
C PHE A 68 -2.18 2.18 4.72
N THR A 69 -2.35 2.69 3.51
CA THR A 69 -1.92 2.04 2.27
C THR A 69 -0.45 2.37 1.99
N PHE A 70 0.18 1.65 1.05
CA PHE A 70 1.60 1.83 0.73
C PHE A 70 1.87 1.68 -0.77
N LEU A 71 1.37 2.62 -1.57
CA LEU A 71 1.56 2.63 -3.03
C LEU A 71 2.21 3.94 -3.52
N THR A 72 1.82 5.07 -2.95
CA THR A 72 2.30 6.39 -3.35
C THR A 72 3.40 6.90 -2.42
N LEU A 73 4.22 7.83 -2.92
CA LEU A 73 5.26 8.48 -2.10
C LEU A 73 4.67 9.25 -0.92
N ASP A 74 3.49 9.85 -1.08
CA ASP A 74 2.86 10.63 -0.02
C ASP A 74 2.29 9.72 1.08
N GLU A 75 1.77 8.54 0.73
CA GLU A 75 1.42 7.50 1.71
C GLU A 75 2.66 7.02 2.48
N ALA A 76 3.79 6.76 1.79
CA ALA A 76 5.02 6.35 2.44
C ALA A 76 5.56 7.41 3.41
N ARG A 77 5.52 8.70 3.02
CA ARG A 77 5.87 9.82 3.90
C ARG A 77 4.94 9.91 5.10
N ARG A 78 3.63 9.80 4.87
CA ARG A 78 2.64 9.82 5.95
C ARG A 78 2.84 8.66 6.92
N LEU A 79 3.13 7.45 6.45
CA LEU A 79 3.49 6.34 7.31
C LEU A 79 4.73 6.68 8.15
N GLN A 80 5.79 7.20 7.52
CA GLN A 80 7.03 7.55 8.20
C GLN A 80 6.83 8.53 9.36
N THR A 81 5.93 9.51 9.25
CA THR A 81 5.68 10.47 10.35
C THR A 81 4.95 9.85 11.55
N HIS A 82 4.39 8.64 11.42
CA HIS A 82 3.65 7.95 12.48
C HIS A 82 4.47 6.83 13.13
N LEU A 83 5.59 6.42 12.54
CA LEU A 83 6.45 5.37 13.08
C LEU A 83 7.30 5.90 14.23
N LYS A 84 7.31 5.16 15.34
CA LYS A 84 8.18 5.37 16.50
C LYS A 84 8.89 4.06 16.84
N LYS A 85 9.96 4.15 17.63
CA LYS A 85 10.74 2.97 18.07
C LYS A 85 9.89 1.99 18.87
N GLU A 86 8.85 2.46 19.53
CA GLU A 86 7.92 1.65 20.34
C GLU A 86 6.76 1.08 19.50
N SER A 87 6.62 1.48 18.23
CA SER A 87 5.51 1.06 17.39
C SER A 87 5.55 -0.43 17.10
N ARG A 88 4.39 -1.09 17.16
CA ARG A 88 4.19 -2.48 16.73
C ARG A 88 3.35 -2.51 15.45
N VAL A 89 3.97 -2.78 14.32
CA VAL A 89 3.31 -2.65 13.02
C VAL A 89 2.76 -3.99 12.55
N LEU A 90 1.49 -3.98 12.15
CA LEU A 90 0.85 -5.09 11.45
C LEU A 90 0.74 -4.74 9.97
N ILE A 91 1.27 -5.61 9.10
CA ILE A 91 1.20 -5.49 7.65
C ILE A 91 0.25 -6.56 7.14
N LEU A 92 -0.73 -6.14 6.33
CA LEU A 92 -1.60 -7.05 5.60
C LEU A 92 -1.04 -7.25 4.19
N GLY A 93 -0.54 -8.45 3.93
CA GLY A 93 0.09 -8.86 2.67
C GLY A 93 1.59 -9.14 2.81
N ALA A 94 2.00 -10.37 2.54
CA ALA A 94 3.36 -10.88 2.40
C ALA A 94 3.81 -10.98 0.92
N GLY A 95 3.22 -10.16 0.05
CA GLY A 95 3.70 -9.92 -1.31
C GLY A 95 4.88 -8.93 -1.37
N LEU A 96 5.36 -8.62 -2.57
CA LEU A 96 6.54 -7.75 -2.77
C LEU A 96 6.44 -6.42 -2.02
N ILE A 97 5.32 -5.72 -2.15
CA ILE A 97 5.10 -4.40 -1.54
C ILE A 97 5.13 -4.50 -0.01
N GLY A 98 4.39 -5.46 0.55
CA GLY A 98 4.29 -5.64 2.00
C GLY A 98 5.64 -6.00 2.63
N LEU A 99 6.41 -6.89 2.00
CA LEU A 99 7.74 -7.27 2.51
C LEU A 99 8.78 -6.16 2.35
N LYS A 100 8.72 -5.35 1.28
CA LYS A 100 9.60 -4.17 1.16
C LYS A 100 9.22 -3.07 2.13
N CYS A 101 7.95 -2.89 2.44
CA CYS A 101 7.52 -2.03 3.54
C CYS A 101 8.07 -2.56 4.87
N ALA A 102 7.90 -3.86 5.16
CA ALA A 102 8.40 -4.50 6.38
C ALA A 102 9.90 -4.30 6.57
N GLU A 103 10.70 -4.60 5.55
CA GLU A 103 12.15 -4.39 5.53
C GLU A 103 12.53 -2.92 5.78
N GLY A 104 11.86 -1.97 5.11
CA GLY A 104 12.17 -0.54 5.19
C GLY A 104 11.76 0.17 6.48
N ILE A 105 10.98 -0.49 7.34
CA ILE A 105 10.55 0.03 8.65
C ILE A 105 11.11 -0.76 9.83
N LEU A 106 11.72 -1.92 9.59
CA LEU A 106 12.10 -2.88 10.63
C LEU A 106 13.01 -2.27 11.69
N ASP A 107 13.96 -1.44 11.25
CA ASP A 107 14.90 -0.71 12.11
C ASP A 107 14.29 0.51 12.79
N LYS A 108 13.05 0.91 12.45
CA LYS A 108 12.37 2.12 12.95
C LYS A 108 11.33 1.82 14.01
N VAL A 109 10.99 0.55 14.24
CA VAL A 109 9.84 0.12 15.06
C VAL A 109 10.22 -1.00 16.02
N GLN A 110 9.36 -1.30 16.99
CA GLN A 110 9.60 -2.33 17.98
C GLN A 110 9.47 -3.74 17.38
N SER A 111 8.46 -3.94 16.53
CA SER A 111 8.20 -5.23 15.90
C SER A 111 7.34 -5.09 14.66
N VAL A 112 7.55 -5.98 13.69
CA VAL A 112 6.72 -6.08 12.48
C VAL A 112 6.11 -7.48 12.41
N SER A 113 4.79 -7.54 12.26
CA SER A 113 4.03 -8.75 12.00
C SER A 113 3.37 -8.65 10.63
N VAL A 114 3.43 -9.71 9.84
CA VAL A 114 2.86 -9.78 8.49
C VAL A 114 1.81 -10.87 8.46
N VAL A 115 0.59 -10.52 8.04
CA VAL A 115 -0.54 -11.43 7.85
C VAL A 115 -0.80 -11.57 6.36
N ASP A 116 -0.96 -12.78 5.85
CA ASP A 116 -1.36 -13.03 4.47
C ASP A 116 -2.28 -14.25 4.36
N LEU A 117 -3.27 -14.15 3.47
CA LEU A 117 -4.15 -15.24 3.09
C LEU A 117 -3.40 -16.38 2.40
N ALA A 118 -2.32 -16.05 1.68
CA ALA A 118 -1.45 -17.04 1.05
C ALA A 118 -0.71 -17.86 2.12
N PRO A 119 -0.54 -19.18 1.94
CA PRO A 119 0.17 -20.05 2.88
C PRO A 119 1.70 -19.82 2.89
N ARG A 120 2.22 -18.99 1.97
CA ARG A 120 3.66 -18.73 1.81
C ARG A 120 3.92 -17.30 1.34
N VAL A 121 5.07 -16.74 1.70
CA VAL A 121 5.47 -15.39 1.31
C VAL A 121 5.77 -15.33 -0.19
N LEU A 122 5.54 -14.19 -0.84
CA LEU A 122 5.84 -14.00 -2.27
C LEU A 122 5.23 -15.10 -3.17
N MET A 123 4.04 -15.61 -2.84
CA MET A 123 3.40 -16.75 -3.52
C MET A 123 3.26 -16.58 -5.04
N SER A 124 3.05 -15.34 -5.50
CA SER A 124 2.92 -15.01 -6.93
C SER A 124 4.25 -14.83 -7.67
N VAL A 125 5.37 -14.88 -6.97
CA VAL A 125 6.71 -14.54 -7.49
C VAL A 125 7.68 -15.71 -7.34
N LEU A 126 7.61 -16.45 -6.24
CA LEU A 126 8.55 -17.51 -5.89
C LEU A 126 7.88 -18.88 -5.86
N ASP A 127 8.66 -19.89 -6.20
CA ASP A 127 8.33 -21.27 -5.86
C ASP A 127 8.38 -21.51 -4.34
N GLU A 128 7.93 -22.67 -3.92
CA GLU A 128 7.83 -23.02 -2.50
C GLU A 128 9.20 -23.05 -1.81
N ALA A 129 10.20 -23.67 -2.44
CA ALA A 129 11.54 -23.79 -1.86
C ALA A 129 12.19 -22.42 -1.62
N SER A 130 12.09 -21.52 -2.60
CA SER A 130 12.63 -20.16 -2.50
C SER A 130 11.84 -19.31 -1.52
N SER A 131 10.51 -19.46 -1.48
CA SER A 131 9.65 -18.79 -0.51
C SER A 131 10.00 -19.16 0.93
N ILE A 132 10.31 -20.44 1.19
CA ILE A 132 10.75 -20.90 2.51
C ILE A 132 12.07 -20.24 2.91
N GLN A 133 13.06 -20.20 2.02
CA GLN A 133 14.35 -19.58 2.30
C GLN A 133 14.20 -18.09 2.64
N VAL A 134 13.41 -17.36 1.84
CA VAL A 134 13.13 -15.93 2.09
C VAL A 134 12.40 -15.74 3.41
N ARG A 135 11.39 -16.58 3.71
CA ARG A 135 10.65 -16.50 4.97
C ARG A 135 11.59 -16.71 6.16
N VAL A 136 12.42 -17.74 6.14
CA VAL A 136 13.38 -18.05 7.22
C VAL A 136 14.32 -16.86 7.44
N HIS A 137 14.93 -16.35 6.36
CA HIS A 137 15.82 -15.20 6.46
C HIS A 137 15.13 -13.97 7.08
N LEU A 138 13.91 -13.65 6.65
CA LEU A 138 13.15 -12.52 7.19
C LEU A 138 12.73 -12.73 8.66
N GLN A 139 12.46 -13.97 9.07
CA GLN A 139 12.19 -14.30 10.46
C GLN A 139 13.43 -14.12 11.34
N GLU A 140 14.62 -14.47 10.85
CA GLU A 140 15.90 -14.23 11.54
C GLU A 140 16.17 -12.72 11.73
N GLN A 141 15.69 -11.88 10.80
CA GLN A 141 15.74 -10.42 10.95
C GLN A 141 14.69 -9.87 11.94
N GLY A 142 13.76 -10.70 12.42
CA GLY A 142 12.77 -10.35 13.44
C GLY A 142 11.34 -10.14 12.94
N LEU A 143 11.05 -10.44 11.67
CA LEU A 143 9.65 -10.43 11.18
C LEU A 143 8.88 -11.64 11.72
N ARG A 144 7.61 -11.41 12.03
CA ARG A 144 6.66 -12.48 12.38
C ARG A 144 5.67 -12.67 11.25
N PHE A 145 5.35 -13.91 10.91
CA PHE A 145 4.44 -14.25 9.82
C PHE A 145 3.22 -15.03 10.33
N TYR A 146 2.05 -14.63 9.86
CA TYR A 146 0.77 -15.30 10.02
C TYR A 146 0.22 -15.58 8.62
N LEU A 147 0.58 -16.75 8.09
CA LEU A 147 0.31 -17.15 6.70
C LEU A 147 -0.87 -18.12 6.67
N GLY A 148 -1.65 -18.09 5.58
CA GLY A 148 -2.92 -18.82 5.52
C GLY A 148 -3.98 -18.20 6.44
N ASP A 149 -3.86 -16.90 6.74
CA ASP A 149 -4.68 -16.21 7.73
C ASP A 149 -5.12 -14.84 7.23
N SER A 150 -6.10 -14.23 7.89
CA SER A 150 -6.70 -12.95 7.51
C SER A 150 -7.13 -12.16 8.72
N ILE A 151 -7.24 -10.84 8.57
CA ILE A 151 -7.84 -9.98 9.60
C ILE A 151 -9.35 -9.98 9.40
N GLN A 152 -10.10 -10.41 10.42
CA GLN A 152 -11.57 -10.43 10.41
C GLN A 152 -12.15 -9.14 10.97
N GLU A 153 -11.58 -8.66 12.08
CA GLU A 153 -12.05 -7.49 12.80
C GLU A 153 -10.90 -6.65 13.34
N CYS A 154 -11.07 -5.34 13.28
CA CYS A 154 -10.21 -4.36 13.92
C CYS A 154 -11.03 -3.59 14.97
N THR A 155 -10.56 -3.57 16.22
CA THR A 155 -11.17 -2.77 17.29
C THR A 155 -10.29 -1.57 17.60
N ALA A 156 -10.80 -0.35 17.43
CA ALA A 156 -10.05 0.86 17.75
C ALA A 156 -9.86 1.01 19.28
N MET A 157 -8.64 1.32 19.72
CA MET A 157 -8.27 1.47 21.13
C MET A 157 -7.28 2.62 21.27
N LYS A 158 -7.62 3.86 21.61
CA LYS A 158 -6.64 4.98 21.57
C LYS A 158 -5.40 4.71 22.45
N PRO A 159 -4.14 4.83 21.94
CA PRO A 159 -3.69 5.34 20.63
C PRO A 159 -3.50 4.27 19.51
N CYS A 160 -4.01 3.08 19.70
CA CYS A 160 -3.88 1.88 18.88
C CYS A 160 -5.17 1.27 18.32
N PHE A 161 -5.03 0.06 17.79
CA PHE A 161 -6.13 -0.86 17.49
C PHE A 161 -5.70 -2.28 17.84
N ARG A 162 -6.67 -3.17 17.97
CA ARG A 162 -6.50 -4.62 18.06
C ARG A 162 -7.00 -5.24 16.75
N ALA A 163 -6.27 -6.21 16.21
CA ALA A 163 -6.70 -7.01 15.07
C ALA A 163 -7.03 -8.44 15.54
N GLU A 164 -8.10 -9.01 15.01
CA GLU A 164 -8.50 -10.40 15.22
C GLU A 164 -8.28 -11.17 13.93
N LEU A 165 -7.54 -12.29 14.04
CA LEU A 165 -7.22 -13.13 12.91
C LEU A 165 -8.24 -14.27 12.75
N SER A 166 -8.39 -14.81 11.55
CA SER A 166 -9.32 -15.92 11.28
C SER A 166 -8.92 -17.23 11.97
N SER A 167 -7.63 -17.49 12.18
CA SER A 167 -7.16 -18.76 12.75
C SER A 167 -7.03 -18.76 14.29
N VAL A 168 -6.93 -17.60 14.94
CA VAL A 168 -6.70 -17.46 16.39
C VAL A 168 -7.34 -16.19 16.95
N SER A 169 -8.02 -16.33 18.10
CA SER A 169 -8.55 -15.22 18.89
C SER A 169 -7.44 -14.47 19.64
N THR A 170 -7.10 -13.25 19.17
CA THR A 170 -6.41 -12.12 19.89
C THR A 170 -4.88 -11.97 19.80
N PHE A 171 -4.40 -10.77 19.40
CA PHE A 171 -3.40 -9.84 20.03
C PHE A 171 -2.84 -8.85 18.93
N TRP A 172 -2.60 -7.53 19.07
CA TRP A 172 -1.82 -6.70 20.02
C TRP A 172 -2.25 -5.20 19.97
N SER A 173 -1.87 -4.41 20.99
CA SER A 173 -2.03 -2.93 21.05
C SER A 173 -0.84 -2.19 20.38
N LEU A 174 -0.95 -0.89 20.09
CA LEU A 174 0.13 0.04 19.76
C LEU A 174 0.34 1.01 20.94
N GLN A 175 1.57 1.39 21.20
CA GLN A 175 1.91 2.67 21.83
C GLN A 175 2.66 3.52 20.79
#